data_AF-A0A962LCA6-F1
#
_entry.id   AF-A0A962LCA6-F1
#
_cell.length_a   1.000
_cell.length_b   1.000
_cell.length_c   1.000
_cell.angle_alpha   90.00
_cell.angle_beta   90.00
_cell.angle_gamma   90.00
#
_symmetry.space_group_name_H-M   'P 1'
#
loop_
_entity.id
_entity.type
_entity.pdbx_description
1 polymer ?
#
loop_
_entity_poly.entity_id
_entity_poly.type
_entity_poly.pdbx_seq_one_letter_code
_entity_poly.pdbx_strand_id
1 'polypeptide(L)'
;MMSKRTVVPAVLVFMLGGHASADDLSDSAQGLCDTVKSCALEQMAEQDLTPEMREMMAPMLDNMCASMREGIKDVPVDHGLYQPAVGCLRSMESLTCEQLQNPDRVTTPECKEYERLVREAGLSRQ
;
A
#
# COMPACT_ATOMS: atom_id res chain seq x y z
N MET A 1 -37.92 56.96 -9.66
CA MET A 1 -37.84 56.13 -10.87
C MET A 1 -37.14 54.82 -10.54
N MET A 2 -37.67 53.72 -11.06
CA MET A 2 -37.36 52.33 -10.77
C MET A 2 -35.97 51.86 -11.24
N SER A 3 -35.41 50.91 -10.47
CA SER A 3 -34.76 49.65 -10.88
C SER A 3 -33.44 49.70 -11.68
N LYS A 4 -32.39 49.13 -11.07
CA LYS A 4 -31.71 47.97 -11.67
C LYS A 4 -30.92 47.16 -10.63
N ARG A 5 -31.39 45.93 -10.40
CA ARG A 5 -30.65 44.82 -9.78
C ARG A 5 -29.56 44.36 -10.74
N THR A 6 -28.29 44.30 -10.29
CA THR A 6 -27.28 43.40 -10.91
C THR A 6 -26.18 43.06 -9.89
N VAL A 7 -26.32 41.93 -9.20
CA VAL A 7 -25.47 40.72 -9.27
C VAL A 7 -24.10 40.84 -8.58
N VAL A 8 -24.00 40.17 -7.43
CA VAL A 8 -22.78 39.76 -6.72
C VAL A 8 -22.01 38.72 -7.54
N PRO A 9 -20.68 38.77 -7.57
CA PRO A 9 -19.90 37.54 -7.60
C PRO A 9 -19.08 37.45 -6.31
N ALA A 10 -19.47 36.50 -5.47
CA ALA A 10 -18.64 36.01 -4.38
C ALA A 10 -17.45 35.30 -5.04
N VAL A 11 -16.28 35.92 -4.94
CA VAL A 11 -15.02 35.35 -5.41
C VAL A 11 -14.62 34.23 -4.44
N LEU A 12 -15.13 33.03 -4.73
CA LEU A 12 -14.80 31.77 -4.08
C LEU A 12 -13.56 31.22 -4.80
N VAL A 13 -12.37 31.73 -4.44
CA VAL A 13 -11.10 31.12 -4.90
C VAL A 13 -10.90 29.86 -4.07
N PHE A 14 -11.29 28.76 -4.71
CA PHE A 14 -10.97 27.38 -4.38
C PHE A 14 -9.48 27.29 -4.01
N MET A 15 -9.20 27.01 -2.73
CA MET A 15 -7.90 26.47 -2.34
C MET A 15 -7.82 25.06 -2.95
N LEU A 16 -7.14 24.96 -4.09
CA LEU A 16 -6.69 23.69 -4.64
C LEU A 16 -5.69 23.11 -3.64
N GLY A 17 -6.21 22.33 -2.69
CA GLY A 17 -5.40 21.44 -1.87
C GLY A 17 -4.61 20.56 -2.83
N GLY A 18 -3.29 20.77 -2.83
CA GLY A 18 -2.35 19.83 -3.42
C GLY A 18 -2.58 18.49 -2.75
N HIS A 19 -3.33 17.63 -3.42
CA HIS A 19 -3.37 16.22 -3.12
C HIS A 19 -1.99 15.72 -3.54
N ALA A 20 -1.10 15.59 -2.55
CA ALA A 20 -0.05 14.60 -2.63
C ALA A 20 -0.77 13.25 -2.76
N SER A 21 -1.15 12.90 -3.99
CA SER A 21 -1.65 11.57 -4.28
C SER A 21 -0.44 10.66 -4.14
N ALA A 22 -0.27 10.12 -2.95
CA ALA A 22 0.50 8.91 -2.82
C ALA A 22 -0.18 7.88 -3.74
N ASP A 23 0.64 7.22 -4.54
CA ASP A 23 0.19 6.23 -5.49
C ASP A 23 -0.40 5.03 -4.72
N ASP A 24 -1.60 4.56 -5.08
CA ASP A 24 -2.34 3.50 -4.36
C ASP A 24 -1.49 2.23 -4.18
N LEU A 25 -0.60 1.94 -5.13
CA LEU A 25 0.31 0.80 -5.06
C LEU A 25 1.39 1.02 -4.00
N SER A 26 1.98 2.22 -3.96
CA SER A 26 2.94 2.59 -2.91
C SER A 26 2.31 2.59 -1.51
N ASP A 27 1.08 3.06 -1.39
CA ASP A 27 0.34 3.08 -0.12
C ASP A 27 0.01 1.67 0.36
N SER A 28 -0.48 0.81 -0.53
CA SER A 28 -0.78 -0.59 -0.18
C SER A 28 0.49 -1.39 0.10
N ALA A 29 1.63 -1.03 -0.51
CA ALA A 29 2.92 -1.60 -0.18
C ALA A 29 3.38 -1.22 1.24
N GLN A 30 3.18 0.04 1.60
CA GLN A 30 3.50 0.55 2.93
C GLN A 30 2.61 -0.11 3.98
N GLY A 31 1.29 -0.19 3.74
CA GLY A 31 0.33 -0.85 4.64
C GLY A 31 0.67 -2.32 4.89
N LEU A 32 1.01 -3.06 3.82
CA LEU A 32 1.48 -4.44 3.96
C LEU A 32 2.76 -4.52 4.79
N CYS A 33 3.72 -3.61 4.57
CA CYS A 33 4.94 -3.66 5.35
C CYS A 33 4.73 -3.35 6.83
N ASP A 34 3.90 -2.36 7.16
CA ASP A 34 3.56 -2.03 8.54
C ASP A 34 2.88 -3.21 9.25
N THR A 35 2.06 -3.96 8.51
CA THR A 35 1.46 -5.22 8.99
C THR A 35 2.54 -6.26 9.28
N VAL A 36 3.45 -6.53 8.34
CA VAL A 36 4.56 -7.49 8.53
C VAL A 36 5.47 -7.08 9.69
N LYS A 37 5.81 -5.80 9.81
CA LYS A 37 6.59 -5.22 10.91
C LYS A 37 5.91 -5.47 12.25
N SER A 38 4.61 -5.19 12.33
CA SER A 38 3.82 -5.41 13.54
C SER A 38 3.79 -6.89 13.93
N CYS A 39 3.60 -7.77 12.95
CA CYS A 39 3.64 -9.21 13.16
C CYS A 39 5.00 -9.73 13.62
N ALA A 40 6.10 -9.19 13.09
CA ALA A 40 7.44 -9.52 13.55
C ALA A 40 7.64 -9.08 15.01
N LEU A 41 7.24 -7.86 15.36
CA LEU A 41 7.34 -7.35 16.73
C LEU A 41 6.48 -8.15 17.72
N GLU A 42 5.30 -8.60 17.31
CA GLU A 42 4.42 -9.45 18.11
C GLU A 42 5.06 -10.81 18.38
N GLN A 43 5.57 -11.49 17.35
CA GLN A 43 6.28 -12.76 17.51
C GLN A 43 7.48 -12.63 18.45
N MET A 44 8.22 -11.53 18.36
CA MET A 44 9.39 -11.32 19.20
C MET A 44 9.04 -10.88 20.62
N ALA A 45 7.88 -10.27 20.83
CA ALA A 45 7.38 -9.97 22.17
C ALA A 45 7.13 -11.26 22.98
N GLU A 46 6.82 -12.38 22.32
CA GLU A 46 6.75 -13.70 22.95
C GLU A 46 8.11 -14.19 23.47
N GLN A 47 9.22 -13.60 23.00
CA GLN A 47 10.59 -13.93 23.42
C GLN A 47 11.17 -12.98 24.48
N ASP A 48 10.32 -12.25 25.21
CA ASP A 48 10.70 -11.40 26.35
C ASP A 48 11.67 -10.25 25.97
N LEU A 49 11.48 -9.64 24.80
CA LEU A 49 12.24 -8.46 24.41
C LEU A 49 11.92 -7.25 25.29
N THR A 50 12.98 -6.64 25.84
CA THR A 50 12.89 -5.35 26.53
C THR A 50 12.49 -4.22 25.55
N PRO A 51 11.89 -3.13 26.05
CA PRO A 51 11.56 -1.96 25.22
C PRO A 51 12.75 -1.41 24.43
N GLU A 52 13.96 -1.37 25.03
CA GLU A 52 15.16 -0.91 24.32
C GLU A 52 15.51 -1.79 23.12
N MET A 53 15.30 -3.10 23.21
CA MET A 53 15.54 -4.00 22.07
C MET A 53 14.54 -3.77 20.94
N ARG A 54 13.27 -3.46 21.26
CA ARG A 54 12.25 -3.13 20.25
C ARG A 54 12.60 -1.83 19.51
N GLU A 55 13.07 -0.82 20.23
CA GLU A 55 13.51 0.45 19.63
C GLU A 55 14.71 0.27 18.71
N MET A 56 15.67 -0.61 19.05
CA MET A 56 16.79 -0.93 18.16
C MET A 56 16.36 -1.67 16.89
N MET A 57 15.29 -2.48 16.95
CA MET A 57 14.81 -3.26 15.81
C MET A 57 13.90 -2.49 14.86
N ALA A 58 13.17 -1.48 15.36
CA ALA A 58 12.31 -0.62 14.54
C ALA A 58 13.00 -0.09 13.26
N PRO A 59 14.20 0.54 13.31
CA PRO A 59 14.87 1.04 12.12
C PRO A 59 15.34 -0.09 11.18
N MET A 60 15.61 -1.29 11.69
CA MET A 60 15.96 -2.44 10.86
C MET A 60 14.77 -2.92 10.04
N LEU A 61 13.58 -2.99 10.68
CA LEU A 61 12.33 -3.31 10.01
C LEU A 61 11.92 -2.20 9.03
N ASP A 62 12.15 -0.93 9.35
CA ASP A 62 11.90 0.19 8.43
C ASP A 62 12.76 0.11 7.16
N ASN A 63 14.03 -0.29 7.29
CA ASN A 63 14.89 -0.51 6.13
C ASN A 63 14.44 -1.73 5.28
N MET A 64 13.92 -2.78 5.92
CA MET A 64 13.29 -3.89 5.19
C MET A 64 12.05 -3.41 4.43
N CYS A 65 11.21 -2.56 5.04
CA CYS A 65 10.07 -1.96 4.36
C CYS A 65 10.47 -1.09 3.17
N ALA A 66 11.52 -0.28 3.31
CA ALA A 66 12.06 0.48 2.19
C ALA A 66 12.49 -0.44 1.04
N SER A 67 13.18 -1.53 1.36
CA SER A 67 13.63 -2.53 0.36
C SER A 67 12.45 -3.24 -0.31
N MET A 68 11.39 -3.59 0.45
CA MET A 68 10.16 -4.17 -0.11
C MET A 68 9.48 -3.23 -1.09
N ARG A 69 9.40 -1.93 -0.74
CA ARG A 69 8.81 -0.90 -1.59
C ARG A 69 9.62 -0.67 -2.86
N GLU A 70 10.95 -0.65 -2.76
CA GLU A 70 11.84 -0.57 -3.94
C GLU A 70 11.69 -1.79 -4.85
N GLY A 71 11.38 -2.97 -4.29
CA GLY A 71 11.16 -4.20 -5.04
C GLY A 71 9.83 -4.24 -5.82
N ILE A 72 8.87 -3.40 -5.45
CA ILE A 72 7.62 -3.25 -6.21
C ILE A 72 7.93 -2.43 -7.44
N LYS A 73 8.03 -3.13 -8.58
CA LYS A 73 8.20 -2.48 -9.88
C LYS A 73 7.05 -1.50 -10.08
N ASP A 74 7.39 -0.28 -10.48
CA ASP A 74 6.41 0.72 -10.91
C ASP A 74 5.51 0.12 -11.98
N VAL A 75 4.29 -0.23 -11.60
CA VAL A 75 3.22 -0.52 -12.54
C VAL A 75 2.60 0.84 -12.84
N PRO A 76 2.64 1.32 -14.09
CA PRO A 76 2.03 2.60 -14.43
C PRO A 76 0.54 2.59 -14.02
N VAL A 77 0.05 3.71 -13.50
CA VAL A 77 -1.35 3.85 -13.04
C VAL A 77 -2.39 3.54 -14.10
N ASP A 78 -2.04 3.72 -15.38
CA ASP A 78 -2.86 3.45 -16.55
C ASP A 78 -2.73 2.00 -17.07
N HIS A 79 -1.79 1.22 -16.52
CA HIS A 79 -1.61 -0.18 -16.90
C HIS A 79 -2.71 -1.06 -16.30
N GLY A 80 -3.26 -1.98 -17.09
CA GLY A 80 -4.33 -2.89 -16.64
C GLY A 80 -3.94 -3.86 -15.50
N LEU A 81 -2.67 -3.87 -15.09
CA LEU A 81 -2.17 -4.63 -13.94
C LEU A 81 -2.10 -3.82 -12.65
N TYR A 82 -2.29 -2.50 -12.71
CA TYR A 82 -2.14 -1.61 -11.57
C TYR A 82 -3.13 -1.96 -10.44
N GLN A 83 -4.42 -1.92 -10.74
CA GLN A 83 -5.47 -2.23 -9.77
C GLN A 83 -5.40 -3.69 -9.25
N PRO A 84 -5.14 -4.71 -10.09
CA PRO A 84 -4.85 -6.05 -9.61
C PRO A 84 -3.66 -6.15 -8.63
N ALA A 85 -2.58 -5.40 -8.87
CA ALA A 85 -1.44 -5.37 -7.97
C ALA A 85 -1.79 -4.72 -6.62
N VAL A 86 -2.50 -3.59 -6.64
CA VAL A 86 -3.05 -2.92 -5.45
C VAL A 86 -3.95 -3.88 -4.65
N GLY A 87 -4.84 -4.59 -5.34
CA GLY A 87 -5.75 -5.56 -4.72
C GLY A 87 -5.02 -6.71 -4.03
N CYS A 88 -3.97 -7.24 -4.66
CA CYS A 88 -3.11 -8.26 -4.03
C CYS A 88 -2.49 -7.72 -2.73
N LEU A 89 -1.85 -6.56 -2.74
CA LEU A 89 -1.21 -5.99 -1.54
C LEU A 89 -2.22 -5.77 -0.41
N ARG A 90 -3.36 -5.13 -0.70
CA ARG A 90 -4.42 -4.90 0.30
C ARG A 90 -5.02 -6.18 0.86
N SER A 91 -5.16 -7.22 0.02
CA SER A 91 -5.68 -8.51 0.51
C SER A 91 -4.73 -9.16 1.51
N MET A 92 -3.42 -8.96 1.36
CA MET A 92 -2.41 -9.48 2.27
C MET A 92 -2.41 -8.74 3.62
N GLU A 93 -2.69 -7.44 3.62
CA GLU A 93 -2.89 -6.66 4.87
C GLU A 93 -4.03 -7.21 5.73
N SER A 94 -5.01 -7.87 5.12
CA SER A 94 -6.15 -8.45 5.85
C SER A 94 -5.85 -9.80 6.54
N LEU A 95 -4.66 -10.36 6.31
CA LEU A 95 -4.24 -11.63 6.88
C LEU A 95 -3.82 -11.49 8.35
N THR A 96 -3.98 -12.55 9.12
CA THR A 96 -3.45 -12.61 10.49
C THR A 96 -1.93 -12.79 10.47
N CYS A 97 -1.26 -12.44 11.57
CA CYS A 97 0.18 -12.65 11.70
C CYS A 97 0.60 -14.12 11.57
N GLU A 98 -0.22 -15.06 12.07
CA GLU A 98 0.00 -16.50 11.85
C GLU A 98 -0.02 -16.87 10.36
N GLN A 99 -0.92 -16.26 9.58
CA GLN A 99 -1.03 -16.49 8.14
C GLN A 99 0.14 -15.86 7.37
N LEU A 100 0.56 -14.64 7.73
CA LEU A 100 1.67 -13.93 7.09
C LEU A 100 3.05 -14.55 7.39
N GLN A 101 3.23 -15.12 8.58
CA GLN A 101 4.49 -15.74 8.99
C GLN A 101 4.64 -17.18 8.47
N ASN A 102 3.57 -17.76 7.90
CA ASN A 102 3.60 -19.11 7.35
C ASN A 102 3.94 -19.08 5.84
N PRO A 103 5.16 -19.49 5.43
CA PRO A 103 5.61 -19.38 4.05
C PRO A 103 4.75 -20.14 3.03
N ASP A 104 3.98 -21.14 3.47
CA ASP A 104 3.10 -21.93 2.60
C ASP A 104 1.68 -21.32 2.43
N ARG A 105 1.37 -20.22 3.14
CA ARG A 105 0.01 -19.64 3.21
C ARG A 105 -0.12 -18.18 2.77
N VAL A 106 0.98 -17.56 2.35
CA VAL A 106 1.03 -16.15 1.92
C VAL A 106 0.54 -15.99 0.47
N THR A 107 -0.62 -16.55 0.12
CA THR A 107 -1.21 -16.27 -1.20
C THR A 107 -2.72 -16.22 -1.14
N THR A 108 -3.22 -14.99 -1.19
CA THR A 108 -4.65 -14.68 -1.27
C THR A 108 -5.20 -14.96 -2.67
N PRO A 109 -6.53 -15.09 -2.83
CA PRO A 109 -7.17 -15.19 -4.14
C PRO A 109 -6.79 -14.03 -5.08
N GLU A 110 -6.69 -12.80 -4.56
CA GLU A 110 -6.35 -11.59 -5.30
C GLU A 110 -4.91 -11.65 -5.83
N CYS A 111 -3.96 -12.13 -5.03
CA CYS A 111 -2.59 -12.33 -5.47
C CYS A 111 -2.48 -13.43 -6.53
N LYS A 112 -3.24 -14.54 -6.40
CA LYS A 112 -3.28 -15.59 -7.44
C LYS A 112 -3.79 -15.05 -8.78
N GLU A 113 -4.81 -14.20 -8.72
CA GLU A 113 -5.38 -13.57 -9.90
C GLU A 113 -4.39 -12.58 -10.53
N TYR A 114 -3.73 -11.75 -9.73
CA TYR A 114 -2.68 -10.85 -10.20
C TYR A 114 -1.55 -11.62 -10.89
N GLU A 115 -1.04 -12.70 -10.29
CA GLU A 115 -0.02 -13.54 -10.90
C GLU A 115 -0.47 -14.16 -12.23
N ARG A 116 -1.74 -14.59 -12.33
CA ARG A 116 -2.31 -15.11 -13.58
C ARG A 116 -2.27 -14.04 -14.67
N LEU A 117 -2.73 -12.83 -14.36
CA LEU A 117 -2.72 -11.69 -15.29
C LEU A 117 -1.30 -11.30 -15.72
N VAL A 118 -0.33 -11.30 -14.79
CA VAL A 118 1.08 -11.04 -15.11
C VAL A 118 1.63 -12.09 -16.08
N ARG A 119 1.36 -13.38 -15.84
CA ARG A 119 1.78 -14.46 -16.76
C ARG A 119 1.17 -14.29 -18.14
N GLU A 120 -0.14 -14.01 -18.23
CA GLU A 120 -0.83 -13.79 -19.50
C GLU A 120 -0.30 -12.57 -20.26
N ALA A 121 -0.02 -11.46 -19.57
CA ALA A 121 0.58 -10.27 -20.17
C ALA A 121 2.02 -10.53 -20.66
N GLY A 122 2.76 -11.43 -20.01
CA GLY A 122 4.08 -11.89 -20.46
C GLY A 122 4.02 -12.85 -21.64
N LEU A 123 3.00 -13.70 -21.71
CA LEU A 123 2.77 -14.63 -22.83
C LEU A 123 2.23 -13.92 -24.08
N SER A 124 1.43 -12.86 -23.90
CA SER A 124 0.88 -12.05 -25.01
C SER A 124 1.91 -11.14 -25.69
N ARG A 125 3.13 -11.05 -25.15
CA ARG A 125 4.26 -10.30 -25.73
C ARG A 125 5.22 -11.17 -26.57
N GLN A 126 4.93 -12.47 -26.71
CA GLN A 126 5.65 -13.42 -27.56
C GLN A 126 4.83 -13.74 -28.82
#